data_AF-A0A935EWG4-F1
#
_entry.id   AF-A0A935EWG4-F1
#
_cell.length_a   1.000
_cell.length_b   1.000
_cell.length_c   1.000
_cell.angle_alpha   90.00
_cell.angle_beta   90.00
_cell.angle_gamma   90.00
#
_symmetry.space_group_name_H-M   'P 1'
#
loop_
_entity.id
_entity.type
_entity.pdbx_description
1 polymer ?
#
loop_
_entity_poly.entity_id
_entity_poly.type
_entity_poly.pdbx_seq_one_letter_code
_entity_poly.pdbx_strand_id
1 'polypeptide(L)'
;MRSPFRRQAGTTLIEPLVATAVVGALAAAVLPQFAELGGTAQATQLQGVAAAATSAMHANQGACLVSAHAPRPGGCVQVDNCAAVGRLLFGGLPAGYAVADQPLGPYNGVEARCTVTQLEGGLSERFAGVSAGL
;
A
#
# COMPACT_ATOMS: atom_id res chain seq x y z
N MET A 1 -10.92 -26.49 -41.60
CA MET A 1 -10.46 -25.10 -41.45
C MET A 1 -11.42 -24.19 -42.19
N ARG A 2 -12.35 -23.53 -41.47
CA ARG A 2 -13.30 -22.56 -42.04
C ARG A 2 -12.71 -21.17 -41.83
N SER A 3 -12.37 -20.51 -42.92
CA SER A 3 -11.87 -19.12 -42.95
C SER A 3 -12.92 -18.17 -42.31
N PRO A 4 -12.54 -17.33 -41.34
CA PRO A 4 -13.47 -16.37 -40.71
C PRO A 4 -13.74 -15.13 -41.56
N PHE A 5 -13.12 -14.97 -42.73
CA PHE A 5 -13.35 -13.81 -43.59
C PHE A 5 -14.54 -14.05 -44.52
N ARG A 6 -15.76 -13.90 -43.98
CA ARG A 6 -16.95 -13.60 -44.79
C ARG A 6 -16.74 -12.23 -45.44
N ARG A 7 -16.96 -12.12 -46.75
CA ARG A 7 -16.93 -10.85 -47.49
C ARG A 7 -18.00 -9.92 -46.91
N GLN A 8 -17.58 -8.98 -46.07
CA GLN A 8 -18.39 -7.84 -45.67
C GLN A 8 -18.53 -6.95 -46.90
N ALA A 9 -19.76 -6.56 -47.23
CA ALA A 9 -20.02 -5.60 -48.29
C ALA A 9 -19.44 -4.25 -47.87
N GLY A 10 -18.35 -3.85 -48.53
CA GLY A 10 -17.90 -2.46 -48.71
C GLY A 10 -17.63 -1.63 -47.45
N THR A 11 -16.50 -1.85 -46.78
CA THR A 11 -15.82 -0.74 -46.09
C THR A 11 -14.76 -0.19 -47.04
N THR A 12 -14.86 1.10 -47.39
CA THR A 12 -13.87 1.79 -48.24
C THR A 12 -12.49 1.78 -47.56
N LEU A 13 -11.37 1.83 -48.31
CA LEU A 13 -10.02 1.84 -47.72
C LEU A 13 -9.78 3.02 -46.76
N ILE A 14 -10.57 4.09 -46.86
CA ILE A 14 -10.49 5.24 -45.95
C ILE A 14 -11.04 4.92 -44.55
N GLU A 15 -11.94 3.95 -44.40
CA GLU A 15 -12.53 3.60 -43.11
C GLU A 15 -11.52 3.00 -42.12
N PRO A 16 -10.73 1.97 -42.45
CA PRO A 16 -9.68 1.49 -41.56
C PRO A 16 -8.54 2.52 -41.37
N LEU A 17 -8.32 3.41 -42.34
CA LEU A 17 -7.33 4.48 -42.23
C LEU A 17 -7.75 5.54 -41.20
N VAL A 18 -9.00 6.02 -41.28
CA VAL A 18 -9.56 6.95 -40.29
C VAL A 18 -9.65 6.29 -38.92
N ALA A 19 -10.07 5.02 -38.83
CA ALA A 19 -10.14 4.30 -37.56
C ALA A 19 -8.77 4.22 -36.86
N THR A 20 -7.70 3.88 -37.59
CA THR A 20 -6.34 3.80 -37.01
C THR A 20 -5.77 5.18 -36.67
N ALA A 21 -6.05 6.21 -37.47
CA ALA A 21 -5.68 7.58 -37.15
C ALA A 21 -6.36 8.08 -35.85
N VAL A 22 -7.66 7.79 -35.69
CA VAL A 22 -8.42 8.14 -34.47
C VAL A 22 -7.90 7.39 -33.26
N VAL A 23 -7.69 6.07 -33.36
CA VAL A 23 -7.11 5.27 -32.25
C VAL A 23 -5.70 5.76 -31.90
N GLY A 24 -4.89 6.14 -32.89
CA GLY A 24 -3.56 6.69 -32.68
C GLY A 24 -3.58 8.01 -31.91
N ALA A 25 -4.48 8.93 -32.27
CA ALA A 25 -4.65 10.20 -31.56
C ALA A 25 -5.14 10.00 -30.10
N LEU A 26 -6.07 9.07 -29.88
CA LEU A 26 -6.53 8.71 -28.53
C LEU A 26 -5.41 8.08 -27.70
N ALA A 27 -4.60 7.19 -28.29
CA ALA A 27 -3.48 6.56 -27.60
C ALA A 27 -2.43 7.60 -27.16
N ALA A 28 -2.13 8.59 -28.02
CA ALA A 28 -1.18 9.65 -27.69
C ALA A 28 -1.57 10.44 -26.43
N ALA A 29 -2.87 10.58 -26.14
CA ALA A 29 -3.35 11.27 -24.94
C ALA A 29 -3.18 10.47 -23.64
N VAL A 30 -3.25 9.13 -23.67
CA VAL A 30 -3.28 8.30 -22.44
C VAL A 30 -1.93 7.63 -22.12
N LEU A 31 -1.06 7.43 -23.11
CA LEU A 31 0.29 6.89 -22.93
C LEU A 31 1.12 7.58 -21.82
N PRO A 32 1.17 8.92 -21.70
CA PRO A 32 1.95 9.55 -20.63
C PRO A 32 1.46 9.19 -19.23
N GLN A 33 0.13 9.07 -19.05
CA GLN A 33 -0.43 8.65 -17.76
C GLN A 33 -0.12 7.18 -17.47
N PHE A 34 -0.24 6.29 -18.47
CA PHE A 34 0.10 4.87 -18.29
C PHE A 34 1.55 4.63 -17.86
N ALA A 35 2.49 5.45 -18.33
CA ALA A 35 3.89 5.37 -17.93
C ALA A 35 4.09 5.69 -16.43
N GLU A 36 3.31 6.62 -15.87
CA GLU A 36 3.40 7.07 -14.47
C GLU A 36 2.56 6.24 -13.48
N LEU A 37 1.66 5.36 -13.95
CA LEU A 37 0.79 4.57 -13.07
C LEU A 37 1.57 3.66 -12.10
N GLY A 38 2.72 3.13 -12.53
CA GLY A 38 3.52 2.25 -11.67
C GLY A 38 4.02 2.95 -10.41
N GLY A 39 4.67 4.11 -10.56
CA GLY A 39 5.21 4.87 -9.42
C GLY A 39 4.12 5.43 -8.51
N THR A 40 3.04 5.95 -9.09
CA THR A 40 1.89 6.48 -8.32
C THR A 40 1.13 5.39 -7.57
N ALA A 41 1.00 4.19 -8.15
CA ALA A 41 0.42 3.03 -7.46
C ALA A 41 1.29 2.58 -6.28
N GLN A 42 2.61 2.49 -6.47
CA GLN A 42 3.55 2.13 -5.40
C GLN A 42 3.50 3.13 -4.23
N ALA A 43 3.49 4.43 -4.51
CA ALA A 43 3.35 5.47 -3.49
C ALA A 43 2.01 5.36 -2.75
N THR A 44 0.92 5.12 -3.46
CA THR A 44 -0.43 4.97 -2.86
C THR A 44 -0.52 3.72 -1.98
N GLN A 45 0.07 2.61 -2.42
CA GLN A 45 0.15 1.38 -1.63
C GLN A 45 0.96 1.61 -0.34
N LEU A 46 2.10 2.28 -0.44
CA LEU A 46 2.92 2.63 0.72
C LEU A 46 2.15 3.51 1.73
N GLN A 47 1.40 4.51 1.24
CA GLN A 47 0.51 5.31 2.08
C GLN A 47 -0.58 4.47 2.75
N GLY A 48 -1.17 3.52 2.03
CA GLY A 48 -2.13 2.57 2.58
C GLY A 48 -1.56 1.70 3.69
N VAL A 49 -0.34 1.19 3.52
CA VAL A 49 0.39 0.42 4.55
C VAL A 49 0.69 1.29 5.77
N ALA A 50 1.15 2.53 5.58
CA ALA A 50 1.43 3.46 6.66
C ALA A 50 0.16 3.84 7.46
N ALA A 51 -0.97 4.04 6.77
CA ALA A 51 -2.25 4.30 7.41
C ALA A 51 -2.76 3.10 8.21
N ALA A 52 -2.66 1.89 7.64
CA ALA A 52 -3.01 0.65 8.33
C ALA A 52 -2.13 0.42 9.56
N ALA A 53 -0.83 0.68 9.45
CA ALA A 53 0.13 0.60 10.55
C ALA A 53 -0.22 1.56 11.69
N THR A 54 -0.56 2.81 11.37
CA THR A 54 -1.04 3.82 12.35
C THR A 54 -2.28 3.32 13.07
N SER A 55 -3.27 2.84 12.31
CA SER A 55 -4.52 2.33 12.88
C SER A 55 -4.27 1.13 13.81
N ALA A 56 -3.41 0.20 13.40
CA ALA A 56 -3.05 -0.98 14.18
C ALA A 56 -2.35 -0.62 15.50
N MET A 57 -1.44 0.36 15.48
CA MET A 57 -0.78 0.87 16.68
C MET A 57 -1.77 1.48 17.68
N HIS A 58 -2.68 2.35 17.23
CA HIS A 58 -3.69 2.94 18.10
C HIS A 58 -4.73 1.92 18.59
N ALA A 59 -5.12 0.97 17.75
CA ALA A 59 -6.03 -0.11 18.15
C ALA A 59 -5.40 -0.97 19.25
N ASN A 60 -4.11 -1.31 19.12
CA ASN A 60 -3.39 -2.02 20.16
C ASN A 60 -3.27 -1.22 21.45
N GLN A 61 -2.96 0.08 21.37
CA GLN A 61 -2.92 0.94 22.54
C GLN A 61 -4.28 1.00 23.24
N GLY A 62 -5.38 1.11 22.49
CA GLY A 62 -6.73 1.02 23.04
C GLY A 62 -6.98 -0.31 23.77
N ALA A 63 -6.59 -1.44 23.16
CA ALA A 63 -6.69 -2.75 23.80
C ALA A 63 -5.86 -2.83 25.09
N CYS A 64 -4.64 -2.27 25.08
CA CYS A 64 -3.77 -2.20 26.25
C CYS A 64 -4.32 -1.32 27.37
N LEU A 65 -4.96 -0.20 27.05
CA LEU A 65 -5.60 0.66 28.06
C LEU A 65 -6.71 -0.09 28.82
N VAL A 66 -7.51 -0.90 28.11
CA VAL A 66 -8.57 -1.70 28.73
C VAL A 66 -8.01 -2.80 29.63
N SER A 67 -6.84 -3.35 29.30
CA SER A 67 -6.17 -4.39 30.10
C SER A 67 -5.16 -3.86 31.11
N ALA A 68 -5.17 -2.56 31.43
CA ALA A 68 -4.18 -1.91 32.31
C ALA A 68 -2.72 -2.22 31.90
N HIS A 69 -2.47 -2.17 30.60
CA HIS A 69 -1.21 -2.52 29.93
C HIS A 69 -0.70 -3.94 30.19
N ALA A 70 -1.52 -4.87 30.68
CA ALA A 70 -1.13 -6.27 30.79
C ALA A 70 -1.22 -6.98 29.42
N PRO A 71 -0.11 -7.46 28.83
CA PRO A 71 -0.13 -8.15 27.54
C PRO A 71 -0.92 -9.46 27.58
N ARG A 72 -1.73 -9.72 26.54
CA ARG A 72 -2.57 -10.93 26.43
C ARG A 72 -2.72 -11.36 24.97
N PRO A 73 -2.73 -12.68 24.67
CA PRO A 73 -3.03 -13.17 23.33
C PRO A 73 -4.39 -12.67 22.85
N GLY A 74 -4.45 -12.17 21.61
CA GLY A 74 -5.68 -11.63 21.02
C GLY A 74 -6.19 -10.32 21.63
N GLY A 75 -5.40 -9.68 22.51
CA GLY A 75 -5.70 -8.40 23.13
C GLY A 75 -4.49 -7.48 23.08
N CYS A 76 -4.09 -6.93 24.23
CA CYS A 76 -2.91 -6.08 24.35
C CYS A 76 -1.64 -6.82 23.90
N VAL A 77 -0.99 -6.33 22.85
CA VAL A 77 0.30 -6.80 22.38
C VAL A 77 1.37 -5.83 22.87
N GLN A 78 2.45 -6.36 23.45
CA GLN A 78 3.59 -5.54 23.83
C GLN A 78 4.27 -4.94 22.59
N VAL A 79 4.42 -3.61 22.62
CA VAL A 79 5.02 -2.73 21.61
C VAL A 79 5.99 -1.80 22.33
N ASP A 80 7.28 -2.07 22.20
CA ASP A 80 8.41 -1.23 22.65
C ASP A 80 9.20 -0.65 21.46
N ASN A 81 8.89 -1.10 20.24
CA ASN A 81 9.61 -0.74 19.02
C ASN A 81 8.64 -0.63 17.82
N CYS A 82 8.91 0.29 16.91
CA CYS A 82 8.18 0.45 15.65
C CYS A 82 8.07 -0.87 14.85
N ALA A 83 9.09 -1.72 14.86
CA ALA A 83 9.10 -3.01 14.17
C ALA A 83 8.01 -3.99 14.67
N ALA A 84 7.46 -3.77 15.87
CA ALA A 84 6.39 -4.60 16.41
C ALA A 84 5.07 -4.49 15.62
N VAL A 85 4.91 -3.47 14.76
CA VAL A 85 3.69 -3.26 13.96
C VAL A 85 3.34 -4.46 13.08
N GLY A 86 4.33 -5.23 12.64
CA GLY A 86 4.11 -6.44 11.85
C GLY A 86 3.29 -7.50 12.58
N ARG A 87 3.28 -7.49 13.92
CA ARG A 87 2.44 -8.38 14.76
C ARG A 87 1.02 -7.85 14.96
N LEU A 88 0.80 -6.55 14.73
CA LEU A 88 -0.48 -5.88 14.92
C LEU A 88 -1.33 -5.88 13.65
N LEU A 89 -0.69 -5.85 12.49
CA LEU A 89 -1.36 -5.90 11.19
C LEU A 89 -2.01 -7.27 10.99
N PHE A 90 -3.28 -7.26 10.56
CA PHE A 90 -3.98 -8.49 10.20
C PHE A 90 -3.32 -9.11 8.96
N GLY A 91 -2.85 -10.35 9.07
CA GLY A 91 -2.08 -11.01 8.01
C GLY A 91 -0.60 -10.62 7.95
N GLY A 92 -0.12 -9.76 8.87
CA GLY A 92 1.27 -9.35 8.95
C GLY A 92 1.64 -8.16 8.07
N LEU A 93 2.91 -7.77 8.11
CA LEU A 93 3.44 -6.75 7.21
C LEU A 93 3.47 -7.32 5.77
N PRO A 94 2.90 -6.63 4.77
CA PRO A 94 2.91 -7.12 3.40
C PRO A 94 4.33 -7.34 2.88
N ALA A 95 4.51 -8.38 2.05
CA ALA A 95 5.78 -8.66 1.41
C ALA A 95 6.25 -7.44 0.58
N GLY A 96 7.55 -7.17 0.58
CA GLY A 96 8.11 -6.01 -0.10
C GLY A 96 8.11 -4.71 0.71
N TYR A 97 7.69 -4.75 1.98
CA TYR A 97 7.79 -3.64 2.92
C TYR A 97 8.64 -4.02 4.13
N ALA A 98 9.36 -3.05 4.68
CA ALA A 98 10.11 -3.17 5.92
C ALA A 98 9.82 -1.98 6.83
N VAL A 99 9.88 -2.19 8.14
CA VAL A 99 9.76 -1.13 9.13
C VAL A 99 11.10 -0.98 9.84
N ALA A 100 11.58 0.25 9.94
CA ALA A 100 12.84 0.52 10.61
C ALA A 100 12.75 0.15 12.09
N ASP A 101 13.82 -0.47 12.61
CA ASP A 101 13.98 -0.63 14.05
C ASP A 101 14.11 0.75 14.69
N GLN A 102 13.16 1.07 15.57
CA GLN A 102 13.14 2.33 16.28
C GLN A 102 12.42 2.12 17.62
N PRO A 103 13.17 2.15 18.73
CA PRO A 103 12.60 2.06 20.07
C PRO A 103 11.60 3.21 20.31
N LEU A 104 10.46 2.88 20.91
CA LEU A 104 9.42 3.83 21.32
C LEU A 104 9.58 4.28 22.78
N GLY A 105 10.59 3.76 23.49
CA GLY A 105 10.90 4.11 24.87
C GLY A 105 10.30 3.14 25.91
N PRO A 106 10.62 3.32 27.20
CA PRO A 106 10.33 2.33 28.24
C PRO A 106 8.96 2.51 28.92
N TYR A 107 8.17 3.52 28.55
CA TYR A 107 6.88 3.83 29.18
C TYR A 107 5.75 3.61 28.20
N ASN A 108 4.57 3.22 28.70
CA ASN A 108 3.36 3.09 27.89
C ASN A 108 2.85 4.47 27.39
N GLY A 109 2.31 4.52 26.18
CA GLY A 109 1.72 5.72 25.60
C GLY A 109 2.71 6.72 25.02
N VAL A 110 3.98 6.35 24.83
CA VAL A 110 4.97 7.20 24.16
C VAL A 110 4.77 7.10 22.67
N GLU A 111 4.51 8.24 22.04
CA GLU A 111 4.32 8.33 20.59
C GLU A 111 5.64 8.68 19.88
N ALA A 112 5.87 8.06 18.73
CA ALA A 112 6.93 8.47 17.80
C ALA A 112 6.50 8.30 16.34
N ARG A 113 7.26 8.93 15.44
CA ARG A 113 7.09 8.73 14.00
C ARG A 113 7.92 7.53 13.56
N CYS A 114 7.25 6.42 13.30
CA CYS A 114 7.86 5.24 12.70
C CYS A 114 7.94 5.39 11.17
N THR A 115 8.83 4.63 10.53
CA THR A 115 9.01 4.66 9.08
C THR A 115 8.82 3.27 8.49
N VAL A 116 7.97 3.18 7.46
CA VAL A 116 7.84 2.00 6.60
C VAL A 116 8.46 2.30 5.25
N THR A 117 9.20 1.35 4.70
CA THR A 117 9.94 1.47 3.44
C THR A 117 9.52 0.35 2.50
N GLN A 118 9.22 0.70 1.25
CA GLN A 118 9.05 -0.25 0.17
C GLN A 118 10.41 -0.67 -0.38
N LEU A 119 10.65 -1.98 -0.47
CA LEU A 119 11.96 -2.55 -0.84
C LEU A 119 12.29 -2.40 -2.33
N GLU A 120 11.29 -2.49 -3.21
CA GLU A 120 11.47 -2.51 -4.66
C GLU A 120 11.74 -1.11 -5.26
N GLY A 121 11.28 -0.05 -4.57
CA GLY A 121 11.42 1.35 -5.01
C GLY A 121 12.11 2.29 -4.01
N GLY A 122 12.42 1.82 -2.79
CA GLY A 122 13.06 2.61 -1.74
C GLY A 122 12.19 3.74 -1.14
N LEU A 123 10.95 3.89 -1.61
CA LEU A 123 10.01 4.87 -1.10
C LEU A 123 9.73 4.61 0.38
N SER A 124 9.69 5.66 1.18
CA SER A 124 9.44 5.57 2.63
C SER A 124 8.33 6.51 3.03
N GLU A 125 7.46 6.06 3.94
CA GLU A 125 6.37 6.84 4.48
C GLU A 125 6.30 6.68 6.00
N ARG A 126 5.76 7.69 6.67
CA ARG A 126 5.68 7.73 8.13
C ARG A 126 4.34 7.25 8.62
N PHE A 127 4.35 6.55 9.75
CA PHE A 127 3.16 6.16 10.49
C PHE A 127 3.34 6.47 11.98
N ALA A 128 2.25 6.61 12.73
CA ALA A 128 2.33 6.84 14.17
C ALA A 128 2.58 5.52 14.90
N GLY A 129 3.66 5.45 15.67
CA GLY A 129 3.91 4.38 16.64
C GLY A 129 3.56 4.86 18.04
N VAL A 130 2.98 3.97 18.84
CA VAL A 130 2.73 4.21 20.26
C VAL A 130 3.16 2.99 21.06
N SER A 131 3.99 3.21 22.08
CA SER A 131 4.40 2.13 22.98
C SER A 131 3.22 1.66 23.84
N ALA A 132 3.13 0.35 24.07
CA ALA A 132 2.02 -0.25 24.79
C ALA A 132 2.41 -1.62 25.36
N GLY A 133 1.82 -2.01 26.49
CA GLY A 133 2.03 -3.34 27.06
C GLY A 133 3.39 -3.52 27.74
N LEU A 134 3.99 -2.43 28.23
CA LEU A 134 5.25 -2.39 28.99
C LEU A 134 5.01 -2.50 30.49
#